data_AF-A0A4Y3G515-F1
#
_entry.id   AF-A0A4Y3G515-F1
#
_cell.length_a   1.000
_cell.length_b   1.000
_cell.length_c   1.000
_cell.angle_alpha   90.00
_cell.angle_beta   90.00
_cell.angle_gamma   90.00
#
_symmetry.space_group_name_H-M   'P 1'
#
loop_
_entity.id
_entity.type
_entity.pdbx_description
1 polymer ?
#
loop_
_entity_poly.entity_id
_entity_poly.type
_entity_poly.pdbx_seq_one_letter_code
_entity_poly.pdbx_strand_id
1 'polypeptide(L)' 'MIEPLQLSIAQRFEIERMNRAIDATVDAEQLKQIAKQLLQAWQSQRAATAWAIRSQLPEAKPFNAAIT' A
#
# COMPACT_ATOMS: atom_id res chain seq x y z
N MET A 1 -13.81 -5.48 17.29
CA MET A 1 -13.28 -4.20 16.77
C MET A 1 -11.94 -4.51 16.11
N ILE A 2 -11.73 -4.11 14.85
CA ILE A 2 -10.43 -4.24 14.20
C ILE A 2 -9.55 -3.12 14.76
N GLU A 3 -8.49 -3.47 15.48
CA GLU A 3 -7.56 -2.49 16.03
C GLU A 3 -6.89 -1.73 14.88
N PRO A 4 -6.94 -0.39 14.85
CA PRO A 4 -6.37 0.37 13.75
C PRO A 4 -4.86 0.12 13.70
N LEU A 5 -4.38 -0.34 12.54
CA LEU A 5 -2.95 -0.57 12.29
C LEU A 5 -2.19 0.71 12.61
N GLN A 6 -1.51 0.72 13.77
CA GLN A 6 -0.74 1.86 14.20
C GLN A 6 0.52 1.99 13.34
N LEU A 7 0.79 3.19 12.86
CA LEU A 7 2.05 3.49 12.21
C LEU A 7 3.20 3.31 13.20
N SER A 8 4.19 2.53 12.80
CA SER A 8 5.47 2.43 13.50
C SER A 8 6.17 3.79 13.57
N ILE A 9 7.09 3.96 14.52
CA ILE A 9 7.87 5.18 14.68
C ILE A 9 8.61 5.53 13.38
N ALA A 10 9.23 4.54 12.73
CA ALA A 10 9.93 4.73 11.46
C ALA A 10 9.00 5.26 10.35
N GLN A 11 7.79 4.69 10.23
CA GLN A 11 6.79 5.16 9.26
C GLN A 11 6.36 6.61 9.52
N ARG A 12 6.25 7.02 10.79
CA ARG A 12 5.91 8.41 11.15
C ARG A 12 7.01 9.39 10.75
N PHE A 13 8.28 9.03 10.93
CA PHE A 13 9.40 9.86 10.46
C PHE A 13 9.44 10.00 8.94
N GLU A 14 9.18 8.93 8.20
CA GLU A 14 9.13 9.01 6.73
C GLU A 14 7.99 9.93 6.25
N ILE A 15 6.84 9.89 6.91
CA ILE A 15 5.72 10.81 6.63
C ILE A 15 6.16 12.26 6.87
N GLU A 16 6.78 12.55 8.01
CA GLU A 16 7.30 13.89 8.31
C GLU A 16 8.35 14.36 7.29
N ARG A 17 9.26 13.47 6.88
CA ARG A 17 10.26 13.78 5.84
C ARG A 17 9.61 14.10 4.50
N MET A 18 8.61 13.33 4.08
CA MET A 18 7.88 13.56 2.84
C MET A 18 7.06 14.85 2.90
N ASN A 19 6.39 15.14 4.02
CA ASN A 19 5.67 16.39 4.22
C ASN A 19 6.60 17.61 4.06
N ARG A 20 7.76 17.60 4.71
CA ARG A 20 8.74 18.70 4.55
C ARG A 20 9.22 18.85 3.11
N ALA A 21 9.40 17.75 2.39
CA ALA A 21 9.81 17.80 0.98
C ALA A 21 8.72 18.45 0.11
N ILE A 22 7.45 18.14 0.38
CA ILE A 22 6.30 18.77 -0.30
C ILE A 22 6.25 20.27 0.03
N ASP A 23 6.33 20.64 1.32
CA ASP A 23 6.24 22.03 1.77
C ASP A 23 7.40 22.90 1.25
N ALA A 24 8.60 22.32 1.10
CA ALA A 24 9.76 23.01 0.54
C ALA A 24 9.72 23.12 -1.00
N THR A 25 8.77 22.46 -1.67
CA THR A 25 8.68 22.46 -3.14
C THR A 25 8.04 23.75 -3.62
N VAL A 26 8.83 24.59 -4.29
CA VAL A 26 8.37 25.86 -4.89
C VAL A 26 8.11 25.78 -6.39
N ASP A 27 8.58 24.71 -7.04
CA ASP A 27 8.41 24.46 -8.47
C ASP A 27 7.18 23.57 -8.72
N ALA A 28 6.25 24.08 -9.52
CA ALA A 28 5.03 23.38 -9.88
C ALA A 28 5.28 22.06 -10.62
N GLU A 29 6.37 21.93 -11.40
CA GLU A 29 6.68 20.69 -12.09
C GLU A 29 7.23 19.63 -11.13
N GLN A 30 8.05 20.03 -10.15
CA GLN A 30 8.50 19.15 -9.07
C GLN A 30 7.31 18.67 -8.22
N LEU A 31 6.36 19.55 -7.91
CA LEU A 31 5.16 19.15 -7.17
C LEU A 31 4.33 18.11 -7.92
N LYS A 32 4.17 18.26 -9.25
CA LYS A 32 3.52 17.25 -10.09
C LYS A 32 4.27 15.92 -10.09
N GLN A 33 5.60 15.95 -10.09
CA GLN A 33 6.40 14.72 -10.01
C GLN A 33 6.18 13.99 -8.68
N ILE A 34 6.24 14.71 -7.55
CA ILE A 34 5.97 14.15 -6.22
C ILE A 34 4.55 13.56 -6.16
N ALA A 35 3.55 14.28 -6.69
CA ALA A 35 2.17 13.79 -6.74
C ALA A 35 2.04 12.48 -7.55
N LYS A 36 2.73 12.37 -8.69
CA LYS A 36 2.75 11.14 -9.50
C LYS A 36 3.40 9.98 -8.75
N GLN A 37 4.49 10.24 -8.03
CA GLN A 37 5.17 9.21 -7.21
C GLN A 37 4.26 8.71 -6.08
N LEU A 38 3.57 9.62 -5.37
CA LEU A 38 2.60 9.26 -4.34
C LEU A 38 1.46 8.40 -4.90
N LEU A 39 0.93 8.76 -6.07
CA LEU A 39 -0.12 7.98 -6.74
C LEU A 39 0.35 6.56 -7.08
N GLN A 40 1.57 6.41 -7.61
CA GLN A 40 2.14 5.10 -7.94
C GLN A 40 2.35 4.25 -6.68
N ALA A 41 2.90 4.84 -5.61
CA ALA A 41 3.10 4.17 -4.34
C ALA A 41 1.76 3.68 -3.75
N TRP A 42 0.73 4.52 -3.78
CA TRP A 42 -0.61 4.17 -3.32
C TRP A 42 -1.20 2.98 -4.10
N GLN A 43 -1.13 3.01 -5.44
CA GLN A 43 -1.65 1.90 -6.25
C GLN A 43 -0.87 0.61 -5.99
N SER A 44 0.44 0.70 -5.81
CA SER A 44 1.30 -0.45 -5.50
C SER A 44 0.91 -1.08 -4.16
N GLN A 45 0.68 -0.25 -3.13
CA GLN A 45 0.22 -0.73 -1.83
C GLN A 45 -1.16 -1.38 -1.92
N ARG A 46 -2.10 -0.79 -2.67
CA ARG A 46 -3.42 -1.41 -2.90
C ARG A 46 -3.31 -2.78 -3.56
N ALA A 47 -2.47 -2.90 -4.59
CA ALA A 47 -2.22 -4.15 -5.29
C ALA A 47 -1.60 -5.21 -4.34
N ALA A 48 -0.59 -4.82 -3.55
CA ALA A 48 0.04 -5.69 -2.56
C ALA A 48 -0.95 -6.18 -1.49
N THR A 49 -1.79 -5.28 -0.96
CA THR A 49 -2.84 -5.65 0.01
C THR A 49 -3.87 -6.59 -0.61
N ALA A 50 -4.34 -6.29 -1.84
CA ALA A 50 -5.29 -7.16 -2.54
C ALA A 50 -4.70 -8.55 -2.81
N TRP A 51 -3.42 -8.62 -3.18
CA TRP A 51 -2.70 -9.88 -3.36
C TRP A 51 -2.55 -10.63 -2.03
N ALA A 52 -2.18 -9.96 -0.94
CA ALA A 52 -2.01 -10.59 0.37
C ALA A 52 -3.33 -11.17 0.88
N ILE A 53 -4.46 -10.47 0.69
CA ILE A 53 -5.80 -10.98 1.03
C ILE A 53 -6.15 -12.22 0.21
N ARG A 54 -5.90 -12.18 -1.11
CA ARG A 54 -6.12 -13.34 -2.00
C ARG A 54 -5.25 -14.54 -1.62
N SER A 55 -4.01 -14.29 -1.22
CA SER A 55 -3.04 -15.35 -0.88
C SER A 55 -3.31 -16.00 0.49
N GLN A 56 -4.11 -15.36 1.35
CA GLN A 56 -4.55 -15.93 2.62
C GLN A 56 -5.82 -16.79 2.50
N LEU A 57 -6.51 -16.75 1.34
CA LEU A 57 -7.62 -17.66 1.07
C LEU A 57 -7.04 -19.05 0.71
N PRO A 58 -7.37 -20.12 1.45
CA PRO A 58 -6.92 -21.46 1.09
C PRO A 58 -7.48 -21.82 -0.29
N GLU A 59 -6.65 -22.44 -1.13
CA GLU A 59 -7.10 -22.99 -2.41
C GLU A 59 -8.27 -23.95 -2.15
N ALA A 60 -9.44 -23.64 -2.72
CA ALA A 60 -10.58 -24.53 -2.67
C ALA A 60 -10.22 -25.81 -3.43
N LYS A 61 -9.87 -26.87 -2.69
CA LYS A 61 -9.67 -28.21 -3.24
C LYS A 61 -10.91 -28.58 -4.06
N PRO A 62 -10.80 -28.95 -5.35
CA PRO A 62 -11.95 -29.37 -6.12
C PRO A 62 -12.57 -30.62 -5.46
N PHE A 63 -13.88 -30.56 -5.21
CA PHE A 63 -14.66 -31.56 -4.48
C PHE A 63 -14.83 -32.91 -5.22
N ASN A 64 -14.20 -33.13 -6.38
CA ASN A 64 -14.41 -34.35 -7.17
C ASN A 64 -13.13 -35.17 -7.35
N ALA A 65 -12.89 -36.08 -6.40
CA ALA A 65 -11.99 -37.22 -6.57
C ALA A 65 -12.44 -38.44 -5.73
N ALA A 66 -13.75 -38.74 -5.76
CA ALA A 66 -14.30 -39.97 -5.20
C ALA A 66 -15.41 -40.52 -6.12
N ILE A 67 -15.02 -40.88 -7.35
CA ILE A 67 -15.71 -41.91 -8.13
C ILE A 67 -14.63 -42.91 -8.54
N THR A 68 -14.33 -43.87 -7.68
CA THR A 68 -13.82 -45.21 -8.03
C THR A 68 -14.13 -46.14 -6.87
#